data_AF-A0A944L6L4-F1
#
_entry.id   AF-A0A944L6L4-F1
#
_cell.length_a   1.000
_cell.length_b   1.000
_cell.length_c   1.000
_cell.angle_alpha   90.00
_cell.angle_beta   90.00
_cell.angle_gamma   90.00
#
_symmetry.space_group_name_H-M   'P 1'
#
loop_
_entity.id
_entity.type
_entity.pdbx_description
1 polymer ?
#
loop_
_entity_poly.entity_id
_entity_poly.type
_entity_poly.pdbx_seq_one_letter_code
_entity_poly.pdbx_strand_id
1 'polypeptide(L)' 'MLTFFSNIASHLRREETGATAVEYGIMVGLIAVVIIVAVTLLGGTLDDMFTQVQCSISGKVYTAGATAGAGTCAAAGSP' A
#
# COMPACT_ATOMS: atom_id res chain seq x y z
N MET A 1 35.17 19.26 35.44
CA MET A 1 35.74 19.43 34.08
C MET A 1 35.41 18.28 33.12
N LEU A 2 34.92 17.12 33.58
CA LEU A 2 34.50 15.99 32.71
C LEU A 2 33.13 16.17 32.01
N THR A 3 32.29 17.08 32.50
CA THR A 3 30.89 17.23 32.03
C THR A 3 30.79 17.77 30.59
N PHE A 4 31.76 18.59 30.16
CA PHE A 4 31.82 19.12 28.79
C PHE A 4 32.19 18.04 27.76
N PHE A 5 33.15 17.17 28.10
CA PHE A 5 33.56 16.05 27.21
C PHE A 5 32.46 15.01 27.01
N SER A 6 31.63 14.78 28.03
CA SER A 6 30.51 13.82 27.95
C SER A 6 29.39 14.29 27.00
N ASN A 7 29.18 15.61 26.87
CA ASN A 7 28.11 16.18 26.02
C ASN A 7 28.46 16.12 24.52
N ILE A 8 29.74 16.22 24.17
CA ILE A 8 30.22 16.06 22.79
C ILE A 8 30.15 14.59 22.35
N ALA A 9 30.56 13.67 23.22
CA ALA A 9 30.52 12.23 22.93
C ALA A 9 29.09 11.69 22.74
N SER A 10 28.08 12.28 23.38
CA SER A 10 26.67 11.91 23.19
C SER A 10 26.06 12.45 21.90
N HIS A 11 26.53 13.60 21.39
CA HIS A 11 26.11 14.14 20.08
C HIS A 11 26.72 13.33 18.92
N LEU A 12 28.01 13.01 18.98
CA LEU A 12 28.69 12.20 17.96
C LEU A 12 28.13 10.78 17.85
N ARG A 13 27.78 10.12 18.97
CA ARG A 13 27.12 8.80 18.94
C ARG A 13 25.70 8.85 18.37
N ARG A 14 25.03 10.00 18.45
CA ARG A 14 23.65 10.20 18.01
C ARG A 14 23.57 10.58 16.52
N GLU A 15 24.60 11.23 15.98
CA GLU A 15 24.71 11.57 14.55
C GLU A 15 24.92 10.31 13.67
N GLU A 16 25.75 9.36 14.10
CA GLU A 16 25.96 8.09 13.38
C GLU A 16 24.72 7.16 13.43
N THR A 17 24.02 7.14 14.56
CA THR A 17 22.79 6.34 14.73
C THR A 17 21.58 6.99 14.03
N GLY A 18 21.57 8.32 13.88
CA GLY A 18 20.53 9.06 13.17
C GLY A 18 20.70 9.07 11.65
N ALA A 19 21.93 9.19 11.16
CA ALA A 19 22.22 9.15 9.73
C ALA A 19 21.91 7.78 9.11
N THR A 20 22.25 6.69 9.82
CA THR A 20 21.92 5.32 9.41
C THR A 20 20.41 5.04 9.42
N ALA A 21 19.64 5.65 10.33
CA ALA A 21 18.18 5.49 10.34
C ALA A 21 17.50 6.05 9.08
N VAL A 22 18.04 7.12 8.50
CA VAL A 22 17.47 7.75 7.29
C VAL A 22 17.77 6.94 6.02
N GLU A 23 18.96 6.35 5.90
CA GLU A 23 19.30 5.48 4.77
C GLU A 23 18.40 4.25 4.70
N TYR A 24 18.27 3.51 5.80
CA TYR A 24 17.34 2.38 5.85
C TYR A 24 15.89 2.84 5.73
N GLY A 25 15.55 4.03 6.25
CA GLY A 25 14.23 4.64 6.11
C GLY A 25 13.83 4.89 4.66
N ILE A 26 14.74 5.38 3.81
CA ILE A 26 14.47 5.58 2.38
C ILE A 26 14.34 4.24 1.65
N MET A 27 15.17 3.25 1.95
CA MET A 27 15.06 1.91 1.34
C MET A 27 13.71 1.25 1.66
N VAL A 28 13.30 1.30 2.93
CA VAL A 28 11.99 0.82 3.36
C VAL A 28 10.86 1.64 2.75
N GLY A 29 11.05 2.96 2.62
CA GLY A 29 10.09 3.86 1.97
C GLY A 29 9.80 3.50 0.52
N LEU A 30 10.83 3.16 -0.28
CA LEU A 30 10.65 2.73 -1.66
C LEU A 30 9.90 1.39 -1.75
N ILE A 31 10.24 0.44 -0.88
CA ILE A 31 9.54 -0.86 -0.81
C ILE A 31 8.07 -0.64 -0.42
N ALA A 32 7.79 0.27 0.52
CA ALA A 32 6.43 0.58 0.93
C ALA A 32 5.57 1.10 -0.22
N VAL A 33 6.11 1.99 -1.08
CA VAL A 33 5.38 2.49 -2.26
C VAL A 33 5.04 1.34 -3.22
N VAL A 34 5.99 0.44 -3.49
CA VAL A 34 5.77 -0.73 -4.36
C VAL A 34 4.69 -1.64 -3.77
N ILE A 35 4.73 -1.90 -2.47
CA ILE A 35 3.72 -2.72 -1.78
C ILE A 35 2.34 -2.07 -1.87
N ILE A 36 2.22 -0.76 -1.66
CA ILE A 36 0.95 -0.05 -1.77
C ILE A 36 0.36 -0.25 -3.16
N VAL A 37 1.14 -0.06 -4.23
CA VAL A 37 0.70 -0.26 -5.61
C VAL A 37 0.29 -1.71 -5.87
N ALA A 38 1.05 -2.69 -5.37
CA ALA A 38 0.70 -4.10 -5.53
C ALA A 38 -0.62 -4.45 -4.83
N VAL A 39 -0.80 -3.95 -3.60
CA VAL A 39 -2.01 -4.21 -2.81
C VAL A 39 -3.23 -3.51 -3.38
N THR A 40 -3.11 -2.31 -3.96
CA THR A 40 -4.26 -1.63 -4.60
C THR A 40 -4.75 -2.39 -5.83
N LEU A 41 -3.82 -2.87 -6.68
CA LEU A 41 -4.15 -3.69 -7.84
C LEU A 41 -4.78 -5.02 -7.44
N LEU A 42 -4.19 -5.69 -6.43
CA LEU A 42 -4.73 -6.93 -5.90
C LEU A 42 -6.12 -6.72 -5.28
N GLY A 43 -6.30 -5.65 -4.50
CA GLY A 43 -7.57 -5.27 -3.89
C GLY A 43 -8.67 -5.08 -4.92
N GLY A 44 -8.39 -4.37 -6.02
CA GLY A 44 -9.34 -4.22 -7.13
C GLY A 44 -9.73 -5.56 -7.76
N THR A 45 -8.75 -6.46 -7.95
CA THR A 45 -9.03 -7.80 -8.51
C THR A 45 -9.89 -8.64 -7.57
N LEU A 46 -9.66 -8.55 -6.26
CA LEU A 46 -10.47 -9.23 -5.26
C LEU A 46 -11.90 -8.69 -5.22
N ASP A 47 -12.07 -7.37 -5.30
CA ASP A 47 -13.39 -6.73 -5.40
C ASP A 47 -14.16 -7.25 -6.63
N ASP A 48 -13.52 -7.27 -7.80
CA ASP A 48 -14.12 -7.79 -9.03
C ASP A 48 -14.53 -9.27 -8.89
N MET A 49 -13.75 -10.09 -8.21
CA MET A 49 -14.09 -11.49 -7.92
C MET A 49 -15.33 -11.60 -7.02
N PHE A 50 -15.39 -10.81 -5.94
CA PHE A 50 -16.56 -10.80 -5.07
C PHE A 50 -17.79 -10.26 -5.79
N THR A 51 -17.64 -9.21 -6.58
CA THR A 51 -18.70 -8.63 -7.40
C THR A 51 -19.22 -9.64 -8.41
N GLN A 52 -18.34 -10.40 -9.09
CA GLN A 52 -18.75 -11.46 -10.00
C GLN A 52 -19.58 -12.54 -9.27
N VAL A 53 -19.13 -13.00 -8.10
CA VAL A 53 -19.88 -13.97 -7.29
C VAL A 53 -21.25 -13.39 -6.88
N GLN A 54 -21.30 -12.13 -6.46
CA GLN A 54 -22.56 -11.46 -6.13
C GLN A 54 -23.51 -11.36 -7.33
N CYS A 55 -22.99 -11.07 -8.53
CA CYS A 55 -23.78 -11.06 -9.76
C CYS A 55 -24.38 -12.44 -10.03
N SER A 56 -23.57 -13.50 -9.92
CA SER A 56 -24.01 -14.88 -10.17
C SER A 56 -25.11 -15.33 -9.20
N ILE A 57 -25.03 -14.93 -7.93
CA ILE A 57 -26.05 -15.25 -6.93
C ILE A 57 -27.33 -14.41 -7.14
N SER A 58 -27.19 -13.16 -7.58
CA SER A 58 -28.33 -12.26 -7.84
C SER A 58 -28.97 -12.43 -9.22
N GLY A 59 -28.51 -13.38 -10.05
CA GLY A 59 -29.02 -13.58 -11.41
C GLY A 59 -28.72 -12.40 -12.35
N LYS A 60 -27.67 -11.63 -12.06
CA LYS A 60 -27.21 -10.47 -12.86
C LYS A 60 -25.96 -10.84 -13.67
N VAL A 61 -25.67 -10.05 -14.69
CA VAL A 61 -24.48 -10.20 -15.54
C VAL A 61 -23.37 -9.31 -15.01
N TYR A 62 -22.18 -9.88 -14.85
CA TYR A 62 -20.97 -9.15 -14.54
C TYR A 62 -20.47 -8.41 -15.77
N THR A 63 -20.19 -7.11 -15.63
CA THR A 63 -19.52 -6.29 -16.64
C THR A 63 -18.20 -5.82 -16.08
N ALA A 64 -17.11 -6.10 -16.81
CA ALA A 64 -15.78 -5.67 -16.39
C ALA A 64 -15.64 -4.15 -16.55
N GLY A 65 -15.18 -3.48 -15.49
CA GLY A 65 -14.84 -2.06 -15.53
C GLY A 65 -13.52 -1.78 -16.25
N ALA A 66 -13.26 -0.51 -16.55
CA ALA A 66 -12.02 -0.09 -17.22
C ALA A 66 -10.76 -0.25 -16.34
N THR A 67 -10.93 -0.41 -15.03
CA THR A 67 -9.87 -0.58 -14.03
C THR A 67 -10.25 -1.68 -13.05
N ALA A 68 -9.25 -2.31 -12.41
CA ALA A 68 -9.47 -3.32 -11.38
C ALA A 68 -10.33 -2.76 -10.23
N GLY A 69 -11.38 -3.48 -9.85
CA GLY A 69 -12.35 -3.10 -8.82
C GLY A 69 -13.49 -2.19 -9.32
N ALA A 70 -13.57 -1.95 -10.63
CA ALA A 70 -14.66 -1.18 -11.23
C ALA A 70 -15.70 -2.07 -11.93
N GLY A 71 -15.65 -3.39 -11.73
CA GLY A 71 -16.67 -4.30 -12.22
C GLY A 71 -18.04 -3.99 -11.62
N THR A 72 -19.11 -4.15 -12.42
CA THR A 72 -20.48 -3.90 -11.95
C THR A 72 -21.43 -5.02 -12.34
N CYS A 73 -22.48 -5.21 -11.54
CA CYS A 73 -23.57 -6.15 -11.80
C CYS A 73 -24.79 -5.42 -12.37
N ALA A 74 -25.14 -5.69 -13.62
CA ALA A 74 -26.36 -5.19 -14.25
C ALA A 74 -27.30 -6.35 -14.61
N ALA A 75 -28.61 -6.11 -14.61
CA ALA A 75 -29.54 -7.10 -15.14
C ALA A 75 -29.32 -7.20 -16.66
N ALA A 76 -29.34 -8.42 -17.21
CA ALA A 76 -29.26 -8.63 -18.66
C ALA A 76 -30.39 -7.82 -19.34
N GLY A 77 -30.06 -6.70 -19.98
CA GLY A 77 -31.03 -5.80 -20.63
C GLY A 77 -31.23 -4.42 -19.98
N SER A 78 -30.45 -4.04 -18.96
CA SER A 78 -30.40 -2.63 -18.51
C SER A 78 -29.50 -1.83 -19.46
N PRO A 79 -29.88 -0.60 -19.89
CA PRO A 79 -28.99 0.27 -20.65
C PRO A 79 -27.74 0.68 -19.85
#